data_AF-A0A7L8V679-F1
#
_entry.id   AF-A0A7L8V679-F1
#
_cell.length_a   1.000
_cell.length_b   1.000
_cell.length_c   1.000
_cell.angle_alpha   90.00
_cell.angle_beta   90.00
_cell.angle_gamma   90.00
#
_symmetry.space_group_name_H-M   'P 1'
#
loop_
_entity.id
_entity.type
_entity.pdbx_description
1 polymer ?
#
loop_
_entity_poly.entity_id
_entity_poly.type
_entity_poly.pdbx_seq_one_letter_code
_entity_poly.pdbx_strand_id
1 'polypeptide(L)'
;MKIPSLDNNGNFSNQNEAKIVNTINSHINKNMGKDCSDFVSIVNQELNNIYFDEKELDFSKGIGKSQAIYNLYEKQGKISTKELPNIGDLIFFKDTVKSTKTTSKITHIGIVQNISNDNTITFIHNLNGKVTIGYVNMKNMDIHNIDGKTVNSFIVRCPTKNNPNYKCLSSKFLAGYGKVNGKEGFRE
;
A
#
# COMPACT_ATOMS: atom_id res chain seq x y z
N MET A 1 25.64 21.94 4.45
CA MET A 1 24.90 20.82 3.84
C MET A 1 25.77 19.58 3.95
N LYS A 2 25.34 18.56 4.72
CA LYS A 2 26.11 17.32 4.90
C LYS A 2 25.70 16.38 3.77
N ILE A 3 26.65 16.05 2.90
CA ILE A 3 26.49 15.03 1.86
C ILE A 3 26.37 13.68 2.58
N PRO A 4 25.38 12.82 2.28
CA PRO A 4 25.29 11.49 2.88
C PRO A 4 26.48 10.63 2.42
N SER A 5 27.17 9.99 3.37
CA SER A 5 28.28 9.08 3.11
C SER A 5 27.77 7.64 2.89
N LEU A 6 28.22 7.02 1.80
CA LEU A 6 28.04 5.60 1.48
C LEU A 6 28.84 4.71 2.44
N ASP A 7 28.29 3.53 2.79
CA ASP A 7 29.07 2.44 3.39
C ASP A 7 29.68 1.54 2.31
N ASN A 8 30.71 0.79 2.70
CA ASN A 8 31.60 0.05 1.79
C ASN A 8 30.95 -1.15 1.07
N ASN A 9 29.64 -1.35 1.19
CA ASN A 9 28.89 -2.47 0.61
C ASN A 9 27.82 -2.03 -0.41
N GLY A 10 27.71 -0.73 -0.74
CA GLY A 10 26.73 -0.24 -1.72
C GLY A 10 25.27 -0.33 -1.23
N ASN A 11 25.03 -0.26 0.08
CA ASN A 11 23.76 -0.63 0.72
C ASN A 11 22.74 0.53 0.78
N PHE A 12 22.39 1.11 -0.38
CA PHE A 12 21.45 2.23 -0.47
C PHE A 12 19.97 1.85 -0.22
N SER A 13 19.58 0.59 -0.45
CA SER A 13 18.19 0.12 -0.28
C SER A 13 17.82 -0.12 1.18
N ASN A 14 18.72 -0.74 1.96
CA ASN A 14 18.43 -1.19 3.32
C ASN A 14 18.22 -0.04 4.32
N GLN A 15 18.95 1.08 4.20
CA GLN A 15 18.77 2.22 5.11
C GLN A 15 17.46 2.97 4.84
N ASN A 16 17.08 3.11 3.56
CA ASN A 16 15.82 3.74 3.17
C ASN A 16 14.62 2.88 3.55
N GLU A 17 14.69 1.56 3.33
CA GLU A 17 13.68 0.61 3.80
C GLU A 17 13.55 0.64 5.32
N ALA A 18 14.65 0.59 6.06
CA ALA A 18 14.61 0.69 7.53
C ALA A 18 13.99 2.00 8.00
N LYS A 19 14.31 3.14 7.34
CA LYS A 19 13.70 4.43 7.65
C LYS A 19 12.19 4.41 7.39
N ILE A 20 11.76 3.93 6.21
CA ILE A 20 10.34 3.81 5.86
C ILE A 20 9.60 2.93 6.88
N VAL A 21 10.14 1.74 7.15
CA VAL A 21 9.54 0.76 8.09
C VAL A 21 9.45 1.35 9.50
N ASN A 22 10.50 2.01 9.99
CA ASN A 22 10.48 2.65 11.30
C ASN A 22 9.42 3.76 11.37
N THR A 23 9.32 4.59 10.33
CA THR A 23 8.31 5.65 10.24
C THR A 23 6.90 5.08 10.28
N ILE A 24 6.55 4.13 9.40
CA ILE A 24 5.19 3.55 9.39
C ILE A 24 4.88 2.77 10.67
N ASN A 25 5.86 2.06 11.24
CA ASN A 25 5.69 1.32 12.50
C ASN A 25 5.41 2.24 13.68
N SER A 26 6.04 3.42 13.70
CA SER A 26 5.82 4.41 14.76
C SER A 26 4.36 4.88 14.84
N HIS A 27 3.56 4.68 13.79
CA HIS A 27 2.17 5.09 13.72
C HIS A 27 1.16 3.99 14.01
N ILE A 28 1.58 2.72 14.07
CA ILE A 28 0.68 1.60 14.33
C ILE A 28 -0.09 1.83 15.63
N ASN A 29 -1.39 1.55 15.60
CA ASN A 29 -2.36 1.76 16.68
C ASN A 29 -2.69 3.22 17.02
N LYS A 30 -2.08 4.22 16.35
CA LYS A 30 -2.44 5.62 16.54
C LYS A 30 -3.66 6.00 15.70
N ASN A 31 -4.42 6.97 16.20
CA ASN A 31 -5.43 7.66 15.41
C ASN A 31 -4.73 8.76 14.61
N MET A 32 -4.41 8.49 13.35
CA MET A 32 -3.61 9.38 12.51
C MET A 32 -4.07 9.35 11.06
N GLY A 33 -4.29 10.53 10.50
CA GLY A 33 -4.90 10.69 9.17
C GLY A 33 -6.41 10.48 9.23
N LYS A 34 -7.15 11.25 8.41
CA LYS A 34 -8.62 11.10 8.34
C LYS A 34 -9.01 9.82 7.60
N ASP A 35 -8.21 9.39 6.64
CA ASP A 35 -8.39 8.19 5.85
C ASP A 35 -7.05 7.53 5.45
N CYS A 36 -7.13 6.46 4.65
CA CYS A 36 -5.97 5.72 4.15
C CYS A 36 -4.98 6.58 3.36
N SER A 37 -5.46 7.49 2.52
CA SER A 37 -4.61 8.35 1.69
C SER A 37 -4.01 9.51 2.47
N ASP A 38 -4.70 10.04 3.47
CA ASP A 38 -4.14 11.03 4.39
C ASP A 38 -3.02 10.45 5.26
N PHE A 39 -3.15 9.18 5.69
CA PHE A 39 -2.04 8.47 6.34
C PHE A 39 -0.81 8.40 5.43
N VAL A 40 -0.98 8.04 4.16
CA VAL A 40 0.13 8.02 3.19
C VAL A 40 0.71 9.43 2.99
N SER A 41 -0.12 10.48 2.90
CA SER A 41 0.37 11.88 2.82
C SER A 41 1.23 12.26 4.03
N ILE A 42 0.84 11.87 5.25
CA ILE A 42 1.62 12.17 6.47
C ILE A 42 2.98 11.47 6.42
N VAL A 43 2.99 10.17 6.14
CA VAL A 43 4.24 9.40 6.02
C VAL A 43 5.11 9.95 4.88
N ASN A 44 4.49 10.36 3.77
CA ASN A 44 5.18 10.98 2.65
C ASN A 44 5.92 12.25 3.09
N GLN A 45 5.27 13.14 3.83
CA GLN A 45 5.90 14.36 4.36
C GLN A 45 7.05 14.05 5.34
N GLU A 46 6.86 13.11 6.27
CA GLU A 46 7.89 12.69 7.24
C GLU A 46 9.13 12.08 6.56
N LEU A 47 8.95 11.57 5.33
CA LEU A 47 9.99 10.98 4.52
C LEU A 47 10.52 11.90 3.41
N ASN A 48 10.23 13.20 3.45
CA ASN A 48 10.64 14.19 2.45
C ASN A 48 10.06 13.92 1.05
N ASN A 49 8.77 13.60 0.99
CA ASN A 49 7.97 13.44 -0.22
C ASN A 49 8.45 12.33 -1.18
N ILE A 50 8.97 11.21 -0.66
CA ILE A 50 9.48 10.10 -1.49
C ILE A 50 8.42 9.39 -2.35
N TYR A 51 7.14 9.48 -1.99
CA TYR A 51 6.07 8.78 -2.70
C TYR A 51 5.51 9.61 -3.85
N PHE A 52 5.33 10.91 -3.66
CA PHE A 52 4.77 11.85 -4.63
C PHE A 52 4.95 13.30 -4.16
N ASP A 53 4.93 14.25 -5.11
CA ASP A 53 4.64 15.65 -4.82
C ASP A 53 3.11 15.86 -4.88
N GLU A 54 2.52 16.47 -3.85
CA GLU A 54 1.09 16.78 -3.80
C GLU A 54 0.63 17.64 -4.99
N LYS A 55 1.53 18.42 -5.59
CA LYS A 55 1.25 19.24 -6.78
C LYS A 55 1.08 18.43 -8.06
N GLU A 56 1.60 17.20 -8.10
CA GLU A 56 1.48 16.31 -9.27
C GLU A 56 0.18 15.49 -9.25
N LEU A 57 -0.55 15.50 -8.13
CA LEU A 57 -1.81 14.79 -8.00
C LEU A 57 -2.92 15.54 -8.73
N ASP A 58 -3.48 14.90 -9.76
CA ASP A 58 -4.64 15.41 -10.48
C ASP A 58 -5.94 14.97 -9.79
N PHE A 59 -6.64 15.93 -9.19
CA PHE A 59 -7.96 15.74 -8.57
C PHE A 59 -9.12 16.12 -9.51
N SER A 60 -8.85 16.30 -10.81
CA SER A 60 -9.88 16.56 -11.80
C SER A 60 -10.97 15.49 -11.74
N LYS A 61 -12.20 15.90 -12.06
CA LYS A 61 -13.38 15.02 -12.06
C LYS A 61 -13.77 14.48 -10.67
N GLY A 62 -13.27 15.11 -9.59
CA GLY A 62 -13.68 14.79 -8.22
C GLY A 62 -13.24 13.40 -7.77
N ILE A 63 -12.10 12.91 -8.26
CA ILE A 63 -11.55 11.62 -7.85
C ILE A 63 -10.89 11.73 -6.46
N GLY A 64 -10.94 10.64 -5.69
CA GLY A 64 -10.30 10.58 -4.37
C GLY A 64 -8.77 10.50 -4.47
N LYS A 65 -8.08 10.89 -3.40
CA LYS A 65 -6.59 10.93 -3.36
C LYS A 65 -5.93 9.58 -3.63
N SER A 66 -6.50 8.47 -3.14
CA SER A 66 -5.99 7.13 -3.47
C SER A 66 -5.96 6.86 -4.98
N GLN A 67 -7.00 7.30 -5.71
CA GLN A 67 -7.06 7.18 -7.17
C GLN A 67 -6.08 8.15 -7.84
N ALA A 68 -5.96 9.40 -7.36
CA ALA A 68 -5.01 10.36 -7.90
C ALA A 68 -3.56 9.85 -7.80
N ILE A 69 -3.17 9.28 -6.65
CA ILE A 69 -1.84 8.67 -6.45
C ILE A 69 -1.65 7.49 -7.40
N TYR A 70 -2.64 6.60 -7.53
CA TYR A 70 -2.56 5.48 -8.48
C TYR A 70 -2.36 5.97 -9.92
N ASN A 71 -3.13 6.95 -10.37
CA ASN A 71 -3.03 7.51 -11.72
C ASN A 71 -1.65 8.13 -11.97
N LEU A 72 -1.06 8.78 -10.96
CA LEU A 72 0.31 9.30 -11.04
C LEU A 72 1.31 8.16 -11.29
N TYR A 73 1.25 7.09 -10.51
CA TYR A 73 2.13 5.93 -10.68
C TYR A 73 1.90 5.22 -12.01
N GLU A 74 0.65 5.12 -12.46
CA GLU A 74 0.29 4.55 -13.77
C GLU A 74 0.88 5.37 -14.90
N LYS A 75 0.73 6.70 -14.87
CA LYS A 75 1.33 7.63 -15.83
C LYS A 75 2.85 7.54 -15.87
N GLN A 76 3.48 7.25 -14.73
CA GLN A 76 4.92 7.04 -14.61
C GLN A 76 5.38 5.63 -15.01
N GLY A 77 4.47 4.72 -15.36
CA GLY A 77 4.80 3.32 -15.67
C GLY A 77 5.26 2.50 -14.47
N LYS A 78 4.92 2.93 -13.25
CA LYS A 78 5.37 2.34 -11.98
C LYS A 78 4.35 1.41 -11.33
N ILE A 79 3.24 1.10 -12.00
CA ILE A 79 2.27 0.12 -11.50
C ILE A 79 2.70 -1.29 -11.91
N SER A 80 2.82 -2.18 -10.93
CA SER A 80 3.01 -3.62 -11.15
C SER A 80 1.82 -4.40 -10.61
N THR A 81 1.31 -5.33 -11.41
CA THR A 81 0.17 -6.21 -11.06
C THR A 81 0.56 -7.69 -11.01
N LYS A 82 1.76 -8.04 -11.48
CA LYS A 82 2.23 -9.43 -11.61
C LYS A 82 3.36 -9.77 -10.63
N GLU A 83 4.20 -8.81 -10.33
CA GLU A 83 5.37 -9.01 -9.48
C GLU A 83 5.03 -8.69 -8.02
N LEU A 84 5.76 -9.31 -7.10
CA LEU A 84 5.68 -8.92 -5.70
C LEU A 84 6.17 -7.47 -5.52
N PRO A 85 5.64 -6.75 -4.52
CA PRO A 85 6.17 -5.45 -4.15
C PRO A 85 7.60 -5.58 -3.58
N ASN A 86 8.25 -4.44 -3.37
CA ASN A 86 9.38 -4.31 -2.45
C ASN A 86 8.88 -3.71 -1.12
N ILE A 87 9.70 -3.79 -0.07
CA ILE A 87 9.43 -3.07 1.16
C ILE A 87 9.38 -1.56 0.85
N GLY A 88 8.37 -0.89 1.39
CA GLY A 88 8.12 0.52 1.17
C GLY A 88 7.31 0.86 -0.09
N ASP A 89 7.04 -0.08 -0.99
CA ASP A 89 6.14 0.16 -2.14
C ASP A 89 4.71 0.50 -1.66
N LEU A 90 3.96 1.21 -2.51
CA LEU A 90 2.53 1.44 -2.28
C LEU A 90 1.74 0.19 -2.69
N ILE A 91 0.69 -0.12 -1.93
CA ILE A 91 -0.27 -1.17 -2.27
C ILE A 91 -1.66 -0.56 -2.45
N PHE A 92 -2.31 -0.86 -3.57
CA PHE A 92 -3.59 -0.27 -3.93
C PHE A 92 -4.70 -1.32 -3.97
N PHE A 93 -5.87 -0.92 -3.50
CA PHE A 93 -7.09 -1.73 -3.58
C PHE A 93 -8.23 -0.93 -4.22
N LYS A 94 -9.04 -1.63 -5.00
CA LYS A 94 -10.23 -1.10 -5.66
C LYS A 94 -11.50 -1.57 -4.96
N ASP A 95 -12.60 -0.84 -5.15
CA ASP A 95 -13.96 -1.27 -4.78
C ASP A 95 -14.16 -1.65 -3.29
N THR A 96 -13.36 -1.07 -2.39
CA THR A 96 -13.44 -1.31 -0.94
C THR A 96 -14.55 -0.51 -0.25
N VAL A 97 -15.13 0.48 -0.94
CA VAL A 97 -16.28 1.26 -0.45
C VAL A 97 -17.55 0.88 -1.23
N LYS A 98 -18.70 0.86 -0.54
CA LYS A 98 -19.96 0.35 -1.13
C LYS A 98 -20.39 1.07 -2.41
N SER A 99 -20.09 2.38 -2.52
CA SER A 99 -20.54 3.23 -3.63
C SER A 99 -19.79 3.00 -4.94
N THR A 100 -18.66 2.29 -4.95
CA THR A 100 -17.76 2.23 -6.11
C THR A 100 -17.72 0.88 -6.84
N LYS A 101 -18.41 -0.15 -6.33
CA LYS A 101 -18.38 -1.53 -6.87
C LYS A 101 -18.67 -1.68 -8.37
N THR A 102 -19.30 -0.69 -9.00
CA THR A 102 -19.63 -0.68 -10.42
C THR A 102 -18.58 0.01 -11.30
N THR A 103 -17.56 0.62 -10.70
CA THR A 103 -16.64 1.54 -11.40
C THR A 103 -15.17 1.14 -11.34
N SER A 104 -14.80 0.04 -10.68
CA SER A 104 -13.39 -0.43 -10.56
C SER A 104 -12.44 0.68 -10.10
N LYS A 105 -12.88 1.52 -9.16
CA LYS A 105 -12.10 2.67 -8.68
C LYS A 105 -11.17 2.25 -7.57
N ILE A 106 -9.97 2.81 -7.57
CA ILE A 106 -9.02 2.75 -6.46
C ILE A 106 -9.58 3.53 -5.29
N THR A 107 -9.81 2.83 -4.19
CA THR A 107 -10.53 3.37 -3.03
C THR A 107 -9.79 3.16 -1.72
N HIS A 108 -8.66 2.45 -1.77
CA HIS A 108 -7.84 2.23 -0.59
C HIS A 108 -6.38 2.06 -0.96
N ILE A 109 -5.52 2.51 -0.06
CA ILE A 109 -4.06 2.50 -0.23
C ILE A 109 -3.39 2.14 1.10
N GLY A 110 -2.21 1.53 1.01
CA GLY A 110 -1.31 1.30 2.14
C GLY A 110 0.15 1.31 1.71
N ILE A 111 1.04 1.10 2.66
CA ILE A 111 2.50 1.01 2.45
C ILE A 111 2.96 -0.38 2.84
N VAL A 112 3.71 -1.04 1.95
CA VAL A 112 4.25 -2.38 2.19
C VAL A 112 5.32 -2.31 3.28
N GLN A 113 5.13 -3.11 4.33
CA GLN A 113 6.01 -3.19 5.48
C GLN A 113 7.00 -4.34 5.36
N ASN A 114 6.52 -5.51 4.92
CA ASN A 114 7.31 -6.74 4.86
C ASN A 114 6.70 -7.73 3.87
N ILE A 115 7.51 -8.70 3.42
CA ILE A 115 7.08 -9.82 2.58
C ILE A 115 7.64 -11.10 3.21
N SER A 116 6.75 -11.98 3.63
CA SER A 116 7.11 -13.28 4.22
C SER A 116 7.54 -14.29 3.15
N ASN A 117 8.27 -15.34 3.55
CA ASN A 117 8.70 -16.43 2.66
C ASN A 117 7.55 -17.15 1.93
N ASP A 118 6.33 -17.13 2.50
CA ASP A 118 5.12 -17.68 1.89
C ASP A 118 4.41 -16.70 0.95
N ASN A 119 5.08 -15.60 0.59
CA ASN A 119 4.58 -14.48 -0.21
C ASN A 119 3.43 -13.71 0.43
N THR A 120 3.22 -13.84 1.74
CA THR A 120 2.30 -12.95 2.46
C THR A 120 2.92 -11.57 2.59
N ILE A 121 2.26 -10.58 2.01
CA ILE A 121 2.64 -9.18 2.11
C ILE A 121 1.95 -8.60 3.34
N THR A 122 2.75 -8.01 4.22
CA THR A 122 2.27 -7.20 5.33
C THR A 122 2.32 -5.73 4.93
N PHE A 123 1.24 -4.99 5.16
CA PHE A 123 1.15 -3.57 4.83
C PHE A 123 0.54 -2.76 5.97
N ILE A 124 0.94 -1.51 6.08
CA ILE A 124 0.37 -0.55 7.04
C ILE A 124 -0.59 0.36 6.30
N HIS A 125 -1.77 0.56 6.89
CA HIS A 125 -2.77 1.47 6.34
C HIS A 125 -3.60 2.08 7.46
N ASN A 126 -4.30 3.17 7.16
CA ASN A 126 -5.38 3.65 8.02
C ASN A 126 -6.69 2.94 7.64
N LEU A 127 -7.41 2.49 8.65
CA LEU A 127 -8.77 1.95 8.55
C LEU A 127 -9.66 2.68 9.56
N ASN A 128 -10.62 3.45 9.06
CA ASN A 128 -11.57 4.21 9.88
C ASN A 128 -10.90 5.10 10.93
N GLY A 129 -9.82 5.79 10.55
CA GLY A 129 -9.10 6.73 11.42
C GLY A 129 -7.97 6.11 12.25
N LYS A 130 -7.85 4.78 12.28
CA LYS A 130 -6.80 4.08 13.04
C LYS A 130 -5.79 3.43 12.09
N VAL A 131 -4.50 3.67 12.33
CA VAL A 131 -3.41 2.99 11.61
C VAL A 131 -3.27 1.56 12.11
N THR A 132 -3.31 0.59 11.20
CA THR A 132 -3.33 -0.84 11.49
C THR A 132 -2.54 -1.64 10.46
N ILE A 133 -2.41 -2.94 10.74
CA ILE A 133 -1.67 -3.90 9.92
C ILE A 133 -2.67 -4.70 9.08
N GLY A 134 -2.41 -4.75 7.78
CA GLY A 134 -3.11 -5.60 6.82
C GLY A 134 -2.20 -6.69 6.26
N TYR A 135 -2.82 -7.78 5.82
CA TYR A 135 -2.14 -8.91 5.17
C TYR A 135 -2.78 -9.20 3.82
N VAL A 136 -1.99 -9.59 2.83
CA VAL A 136 -2.49 -10.12 1.56
C VAL A 136 -1.56 -11.22 1.04
N ASN A 137 -2.14 -12.31 0.56
CA ASN A 137 -1.43 -13.41 -0.07
C ASN A 137 -2.21 -13.88 -1.31
N MET A 138 -1.63 -13.61 -2.48
CA MET A 138 -2.26 -13.92 -3.78
C MET A 138 -2.16 -15.39 -4.17
N LYS A 139 -1.32 -16.21 -3.51
CA LYS A 139 -1.33 -17.67 -3.69
C LYS A 139 -2.49 -18.31 -2.94
N ASN A 140 -2.95 -17.68 -1.85
CA ASN A 140 -3.99 -18.19 -0.96
C ASN A 140 -5.22 -17.27 -0.97
N MET A 141 -5.71 -16.89 -2.16
CA MET A 141 -6.66 -15.78 -2.34
C MET A 141 -7.97 -15.91 -1.56
N ASP A 142 -8.43 -17.13 -1.24
CA ASP A 142 -9.70 -17.38 -0.55
C ASP A 142 -9.55 -17.74 0.93
N ILE A 143 -8.32 -17.65 1.45
CA ILE A 143 -7.99 -18.11 2.80
C ILE A 143 -7.67 -16.90 3.68
N HIS A 144 -8.36 -16.80 4.82
CA HIS A 144 -8.09 -15.76 5.83
C HIS A 144 -6.87 -16.14 6.69
N ASN A 145 -6.85 -17.38 7.19
CA ASN A 145 -5.84 -17.90 8.10
C ASN A 145 -5.31 -19.26 7.63
N ILE A 146 -4.01 -19.47 7.77
CA ILE A 146 -3.33 -20.77 7.61
C ILE A 146 -2.58 -21.03 8.92
N ASP A 147 -2.89 -22.13 9.60
CA ASP A 147 -2.23 -22.54 10.84
C ASP A 147 -2.16 -21.43 11.91
N GLY A 148 -3.24 -20.67 12.05
CA GLY A 148 -3.33 -19.54 12.99
C GLY A 148 -2.66 -18.24 12.53
N LYS A 149 -1.94 -18.24 11.41
CA LYS A 149 -1.37 -17.03 10.78
C LYS A 149 -2.38 -16.40 9.82
N THR A 150 -2.66 -15.11 10.00
CA THR A 150 -3.43 -14.33 9.01
C THR A 150 -2.64 -14.14 7.72
N VAL A 151 -3.21 -14.59 6.61
CA VAL A 151 -2.61 -14.44 5.26
C VAL A 151 -3.39 -13.46 4.38
N ASN A 152 -4.67 -13.24 4.66
CA ASN A 152 -5.45 -12.15 4.05
C ASN A 152 -6.34 -11.47 5.10
N SER A 153 -6.24 -10.15 5.24
CA SER A 153 -7.11 -9.36 6.12
C SER A 153 -8.47 -9.09 5.49
N PHE A 154 -9.49 -8.85 6.32
CA PHE A 154 -10.73 -8.24 5.88
C PHE A 154 -10.52 -6.74 5.66
N ILE A 155 -10.63 -6.29 4.41
CA ILE A 155 -10.47 -4.86 4.05
C ILE A 155 -11.80 -4.15 3.88
N VAL A 156 -12.89 -4.92 3.77
CA VAL A 156 -14.27 -4.43 3.77
C VAL A 156 -15.08 -5.15 4.84
N ARG A 157 -16.15 -4.50 5.31
CA ARG A 157 -17.07 -5.13 6.27
C ARG A 157 -17.76 -6.33 5.62
N CYS A 158 -17.60 -7.50 6.23
CA CYS A 158 -18.21 -8.72 5.72
C CYS A 158 -19.59 -8.99 6.36
N PRO A 159 -20.65 -9.24 5.57
CA PRO A 159 -21.94 -9.64 6.11
C PRO A 159 -21.84 -11.05 6.69
N THR A 160 -22.13 -11.21 7.99
CA THR A 160 -21.94 -12.46 8.72
C THR A 160 -23.02 -13.52 8.46
N LYS A 161 -24.17 -13.15 7.87
CA LYS A 161 -25.34 -14.03 7.82
C LYS A 161 -25.41 -14.96 6.60
N ASN A 162 -25.01 -14.55 5.39
CA ASN A 162 -25.35 -15.29 4.16
C ASN A 162 -24.31 -15.22 3.01
N ASN A 163 -23.09 -14.70 3.25
CA ASN A 163 -22.08 -14.57 2.20
C ASN A 163 -20.78 -15.29 2.58
N PRO A 164 -20.07 -15.89 1.60
CA PRO A 164 -18.75 -16.41 1.87
C PRO A 164 -17.81 -15.29 2.30
N ASN A 165 -17.29 -15.40 3.53
CA ASN A 165 -16.41 -14.39 4.11
C ASN A 165 -15.17 -14.11 3.25
N TYR A 166 -14.72 -15.09 2.46
CA TYR A 166 -13.56 -14.96 1.58
C TYR A 166 -13.71 -13.84 0.53
N LYS A 167 -14.95 -13.46 0.15
CA LYS A 167 -15.20 -12.36 -0.81
C LYS A 167 -14.82 -10.98 -0.27
N CYS A 168 -14.61 -10.85 1.04
CA CYS A 168 -14.22 -9.59 1.69
C CYS A 168 -12.72 -9.50 1.99
N LEU A 169 -11.95 -10.53 1.61
CA LEU A 169 -10.52 -10.57 1.83
C LEU A 169 -9.80 -9.59 0.92
N SER A 170 -8.71 -9.00 1.45
CA SER A 170 -7.83 -8.05 0.77
C SER A 170 -7.42 -8.50 -0.64
N SER A 171 -7.13 -9.79 -0.82
CA SER A 171 -6.82 -10.44 -2.11
C SER A 171 -7.85 -10.19 -3.21
N LYS A 172 -9.13 -10.00 -2.87
CA LYS A 172 -10.22 -9.78 -3.83
C LYS A 172 -10.31 -8.35 -4.34
N PHE A 173 -9.65 -7.42 -3.64
CA PHE A 173 -9.69 -6.01 -3.94
C PHE A 173 -8.35 -5.49 -4.45
N LEU A 174 -7.29 -6.31 -4.46
CA LEU A 174 -5.96 -5.88 -4.90
C LEU A 174 -6.02 -5.36 -6.34
N ALA A 175 -5.54 -4.14 -6.54
CA ALA A 175 -5.44 -3.49 -7.85
C ALA A 175 -4.00 -3.52 -8.38
N GLY A 176 -3.01 -3.49 -7.50
CA GLY A 176 -1.59 -3.56 -7.86
C GLY A 176 -0.70 -2.85 -6.84
N TYR A 177 0.57 -2.71 -7.20
CA TYR A 177 1.60 -2.08 -6.38
C TYR A 177 2.21 -0.90 -7.12
N GLY A 178 2.45 0.20 -6.41
CA GLY A 178 3.21 1.35 -6.91
C GLY A 178 4.67 1.23 -6.51
N LYS A 179 5.55 1.07 -7.51
CA LYS A 179 7.00 0.94 -7.32
C LYS A 179 7.63 2.28 -6.94
N VAL A 180 8.03 2.44 -5.68
CA VAL A 180 8.62 3.70 -5.17
C VAL A 180 10.08 3.79 -5.58
N ASN A 181 10.80 2.68 -5.44
CA ASN A 181 12.21 2.54 -5.82
C ASN A 181 12.35 1.70 -7.10
N GLY A 182 11.44 1.89 -8.07
CA GLY A 182 11.60 1.25 -9.37
C GLY A 182 12.97 1.62 -9.92
N LYS A 183 13.85 0.62 -10.11
CA LYS A 183 15.10 0.78 -10.86
C LYS A 183 14.74 1.58 -12.09
N GLU A 184 15.32 2.76 -12.24
CA GLU A 184 15.11 3.60 -13.42
C GLU A 184 15.19 2.70 -14.65
N GLY A 185 14.17 2.81 -15.50
CA GLY A 185 14.14 2.09 -16.75
C GLY A 185 15.41 2.41 -17.53
N PHE A 186 16.24 1.38 -17.73
CA PHE A 186 17.03 1.27 -18.93
C PHE A 186 16.03 1.23 -20.09
N ARG A 187 15.72 2.40 -20.61
CA ARG A 187 15.31 2.53 -22.01
C ARG A 187 16.55 2.23 -22.83
N GLU A 188 16.50 1.12 -23.56
CA GLU A 188 17.34 0.94 -24.75
C GLU A 188 17.03 2.02 -25.79
#